data_AF-A0A7X7BCC4-F1
#
_entry.id   AF-A0A7X7BCC4-F1
#
_cell.length_a   1.000
_cell.length_b   1.000
_cell.length_c   1.000
_cell.angle_alpha   90.00
_cell.angle_beta   90.00
_cell.angle_gamma   90.00
#
_symmetry.space_group_name_H-M   'P 1'
#
loop_
_entity.id
_entity.type
_entity.pdbx_description
1 polymer ?
#
loop_
_entity_poly.entity_id
_entity_poly.type
_entity_poly.pdbx_seq_one_letter_code
_entity_poly.pdbx_strand_id
1 'polypeptide(L)'
;MRHQHVEKWEGRLNELLKQVDHTLEETYGHLFAAHPARPPKGATSNPQHDGLFRVTASFSPGFGTELGKGYVLQLDLVTLEKVPQAEVERM
;
A
#
# COMPACT_ATOMS: atom_id res chain seq x y z
N MET A 1 13.72 16.42 18.06
CA MET A 1 12.33 16.89 17.86
C MET A 1 12.08 17.02 16.38
N ARG A 2 11.00 16.44 15.85
CA ARG A 2 10.58 16.63 14.47
C ARG A 2 9.82 17.95 14.34
N HIS A 3 9.87 18.57 13.17
CA HIS A 3 9.19 19.83 12.91
C HIS A 3 7.69 19.59 12.73
N GLN A 4 6.83 20.39 13.36
CA GLN A 4 5.37 20.17 13.38
C GLN A 4 4.74 20.05 11.99
N HIS A 5 5.26 20.76 10.99
CA HIS A 5 4.75 20.66 9.62
C HIS A 5 5.04 19.29 8.99
N VAL A 6 6.16 18.67 9.33
CA VAL A 6 6.52 17.33 8.85
C VAL A 6 5.58 16.30 9.46
N GLU A 7 5.30 16.40 10.76
CA GLU A 7 4.38 15.49 11.45
C GLU A 7 2.95 15.58 10.89
N LYS A 8 2.45 16.79 10.65
CA LYS A 8 1.13 16.99 10.01
C LYS A 8 1.07 16.41 8.61
N TRP A 9 2.14 16.58 7.83
CA TRP A 9 2.24 16.01 6.50
C TRP A 9 2.25 14.48 6.52
N GLU A 10 3.05 13.87 7.39
CA GLU A 10 3.12 12.41 7.53
C GLU A 10 1.81 11.82 8.03
N GLY A 11 1.11 12.50 8.94
CA GLY A 11 -0.23 12.10 9.38
C GLY A 11 -1.21 12.04 8.21
N ARG A 12 -1.26 13.10 7.40
CA ARG A 12 -2.12 13.14 6.21
C ARG A 12 -1.74 12.08 5.17
N LEU A 13 -0.45 11.86 4.95
CA LEU A 13 0.02 10.81 4.03
C LEU A 13 -0.43 9.43 4.52
N ASN A 14 -0.26 9.14 5.80
CA ASN A 14 -0.69 7.87 6.40
C ASN A 14 -2.21 7.64 6.28
N GLU A 15 -3.02 8.68 6.48
CA GLU A 15 -4.47 8.61 6.27
C GLU A 15 -4.82 8.30 4.81
N LEU A 16 -4.14 8.93 3.85
CA LEU A 16 -4.34 8.65 2.42
C LEU A 16 -3.97 7.21 2.07
N LEU A 17 -2.84 6.70 2.57
CA LEU A 17 -2.43 5.31 2.33
C LEU A 17 -3.46 4.32 2.87
N LYS A 18 -4.00 4.57 4.06
CA LYS A 18 -5.07 3.75 4.66
C LYS A 18 -6.36 3.78 3.83
N GLN A 19 -6.72 4.93 3.27
CA GLN A 19 -7.90 5.05 2.40
C GLN A 19 -7.74 4.27 1.10
N VAL A 20 -6.56 4.36 0.46
CA VAL A 20 -6.25 3.59 -0.75
C VAL A 20 -6.28 2.10 -0.47
N ASP A 21 -5.61 1.67 0.59
CA ASP A 21 -5.61 0.27 1.05
C ASP A 21 -7.03 -0.26 1.27
N HIS A 22 -7.84 0.47 2.04
CA HIS A 22 -9.22 0.09 2.30
C HIS A 22 -10.05 -0.05 1.02
N THR A 23 -9.91 0.90 0.09
CA THR A 23 -10.63 0.90 -1.20
C THR A 23 -10.25 -0.30 -2.06
N LEU A 24 -8.95 -0.63 -2.14
CA LEU A 24 -8.47 -1.78 -2.88
C LEU A 24 -8.95 -3.09 -2.27
N GLU A 25 -8.88 -3.21 -0.94
CA GLU A 25 -9.38 -4.37 -0.22
C GLU A 25 -10.89 -4.58 -0.40
N GLU A 26 -11.69 -3.52 -0.36
CA GLU A 26 -13.14 -3.62 -0.61
C GLU A 26 -13.45 -4.02 -2.06
N THR A 27 -12.73 -3.46 -3.02
CA THR A 27 -13.01 -3.68 -4.44
C THR A 27 -12.50 -5.03 -4.93
N TYR A 28 -11.32 -5.44 -4.48
CA TYR A 28 -10.55 -6.55 -5.06
C TYR A 28 -10.05 -7.58 -4.04
N GLY A 29 -10.18 -7.33 -2.73
CA GLY A 29 -9.63 -8.18 -1.66
C GLY A 29 -10.18 -9.61 -1.61
N HIS A 30 -11.26 -9.88 -2.35
CA HIS A 30 -11.90 -11.19 -2.44
C HIS A 30 -11.50 -12.00 -3.69
N LEU A 31 -10.72 -11.41 -4.61
CA LEU A 31 -10.37 -12.06 -5.88
C LEU A 31 -9.29 -13.14 -5.74
N PHE A 32 -8.41 -12.99 -4.76
CA PHE A 32 -7.31 -13.92 -4.48
C PHE A 32 -7.20 -14.16 -2.98
N ALA A 33 -6.69 -15.33 -2.58
CA ALA A 33 -6.33 -15.56 -1.20
C ALA A 33 -5.06 -14.78 -0.84
N ALA A 34 -5.09 -14.09 0.29
CA ALA A 34 -3.89 -13.50 0.87
C ALA A 34 -2.86 -14.60 1.23
N HIS A 35 -1.59 -14.21 1.27
CA HIS A 35 -0.51 -15.10 1.69
C HIS A 35 -0.83 -15.74 3.06
N PRO A 36 -0.61 -17.05 3.29
CA PRO A 36 -1.04 -17.74 4.52
C PRO A 36 -0.49 -17.16 5.82
N ALA A 37 0.73 -16.61 5.78
CA ALA A 37 1.34 -15.91 6.92
C ALA A 37 0.78 -14.49 7.17
N ARG A 38 -0.16 -14.02 6.34
CA ARG A 38 -0.74 -12.69 6.41
C ARG A 38 -2.07 -12.74 7.17
N PRO A 39 -2.24 -11.91 8.22
CA PRO A 39 -3.52 -11.80 8.91
C PRO A 39 -4.65 -11.30 7.98
N PRO A 40 -5.92 -11.66 8.27
CA PRO A 40 -7.05 -11.16 7.51
C PRO A 40 -7.24 -9.64 7.73
N LYS A 41 -7.88 -8.98 6.77
CA LYS A 41 -8.13 -7.52 6.80
C LYS A 41 -8.68 -7.07 8.15
N GLY A 42 -8.05 -6.06 8.76
CA GLY A 42 -8.46 -5.47 10.03
C GLY A 42 -8.06 -6.27 11.27
N ALA A 43 -7.29 -7.35 11.13
CA ALA A 43 -6.73 -8.07 12.28
C ALA A 43 -5.56 -7.33 12.94
N THR A 44 -4.95 -6.36 12.26
CA THR A 44 -3.83 -5.58 12.79
C THR A 44 -4.19 -4.10 12.94
N SER A 45 -3.41 -3.38 13.73
CA SER A 45 -3.56 -1.93 13.90
C SER A 45 -3.05 -1.11 12.70
N ASN A 46 -2.26 -1.74 11.82
CA ASN A 46 -1.70 -1.12 10.62
C ASN A 46 -2.08 -1.94 9.38
N PRO A 47 -3.01 -1.44 8.54
CA PRO A 47 -3.51 -2.16 7.36
C PRO A 47 -2.42 -2.69 6.42
N GLN A 48 -1.25 -2.04 6.38
CA GLN A 48 -0.10 -2.50 5.59
C GLN A 48 0.40 -3.92 5.95
N HIS A 49 0.00 -4.44 7.12
CA HIS A 49 0.40 -5.76 7.61
C HIS A 49 -0.70 -6.81 7.52
N ASP A 50 -1.92 -6.48 7.12
CA ASP A 50 -3.04 -7.43 6.96
C ASP A 50 -3.72 -7.30 5.59
N GLY A 51 -4.66 -8.20 5.28
CA GLY A 51 -5.37 -8.19 4.01
C GLY A 51 -4.58 -8.73 2.81
N LEU A 52 -5.09 -8.50 1.60
CA LEU A 52 -4.51 -8.92 0.33
C LEU A 52 -3.52 -7.89 -0.24
N PHE A 53 -3.76 -6.59 -0.07
CA PHE A 53 -2.97 -5.49 -0.60
C PHE A 53 -2.03 -4.91 0.44
N ARG A 54 -0.86 -4.41 0.03
CA ARG A 54 0.02 -3.61 0.88
C ARG A 54 0.32 -2.32 0.16
N VAL A 55 -0.07 -1.20 0.78
CA VAL A 55 0.14 0.14 0.21
C VAL A 55 1.16 0.91 1.04
N THR A 56 2.29 1.25 0.42
CA THR A 56 3.39 1.97 1.08
C THR A 56 3.82 3.18 0.26
N ALA A 57 4.42 4.18 0.91
CA ALA A 57 5.04 5.30 0.21
C ALA A 57 6.44 5.57 0.77
N SER A 58 7.40 5.74 -0.13
CA SER A 58 8.78 6.05 0.21
C SER A 58 9.23 7.35 -0.46
N PHE A 59 9.85 8.24 0.30
CA PHE A 59 10.41 9.46 -0.28
C PHE A 59 11.69 9.14 -1.06
N SER A 60 11.72 9.53 -2.33
CA SER A 60 12.88 9.50 -3.20
C SER A 60 13.39 10.92 -3.42
N PRO A 61 14.70 11.18 -3.23
CA PRO A 61 15.32 12.45 -3.63
C PRO A 61 15.46 12.58 -5.15
N GLY A 62 15.21 11.51 -5.91
CA GLY A 62 15.19 11.51 -7.38
C GLY A 62 16.55 11.35 -8.07
N PHE A 63 17.63 11.15 -7.33
CA PHE A 63 18.96 10.97 -7.93
C PHE A 63 19.06 9.62 -8.63
N GLY A 64 19.32 9.63 -9.94
CA GLY A 64 19.48 8.41 -10.75
C GLY A 64 18.20 7.62 -11.01
N THR A 65 17.03 8.19 -10.69
CA THR A 65 15.72 7.55 -10.93
C THR A 65 14.98 8.28 -12.04
N GLU A 66 14.26 7.55 -12.91
CA GLU A 66 13.38 8.16 -13.93
C GLU A 66 12.16 8.88 -13.32
N LEU A 67 11.74 8.50 -12.11
CA LEU A 67 10.55 9.02 -11.43
C LEU A 67 10.75 10.43 -10.83
N GLY A 68 12.00 10.88 -10.67
CA GLY A 68 12.33 12.17 -10.07
C GLY A 68 12.12 12.24 -8.55
N LYS A 69 12.14 13.46 -8.00
CA LYS A 69 11.99 13.71 -6.56
C LYS A 69 10.52 13.63 -6.15
N GLY A 70 10.22 12.96 -5.04
CA GLY A 70 8.85 12.86 -4.54
C GLY A 70 8.61 11.59 -3.72
N TYR A 71 7.34 11.26 -3.50
CA TYR A 71 6.97 9.99 -2.90
C TYR A 71 6.69 8.97 -4.00
N VAL A 72 7.35 7.82 -3.92
CA VAL A 72 7.03 6.65 -4.74
C VAL A 72 6.01 5.83 -3.97
N LEU A 73 4.82 5.68 -4.56
CA LEU A 73 3.76 4.81 -4.07
C LEU A 73 4.02 3.39 -4.57
N GLN A 74 4.02 2.42 -3.67
CA GLN A 74 4.16 1.01 -4.00
C GLN A 74 2.92 0.27 -3.50
N LEU A 75 2.32 -0.50 -4.42
CA LEU A 75 1.14 -1.32 -4.17
C LEU A 75 1.51 -2.77 -4.47
N ASP A 76 1.51 -3.60 -3.43
CA ASP A 76 1.82 -5.03 -3.58
C ASP A 76 0.56 -5.86 -3.36
N LEU A 77 0.33 -6.83 -4.24
CA LEU A 77 -0.66 -7.90 -4.04
C LEU A 77 0.04 -9.08 -3.34
N VAL A 78 -0.19 -9.24 -2.03
CA VAL A 78 0.54 -10.20 -1.20
C VAL A 78 -0.18 -11.55 -1.19
N THR A 79 0.06 -12.33 -2.24
CA THR A 79 -0.50 -13.67 -2.44
C THR A 79 0.58 -14.66 -2.93
N LEU A 80 0.32 -15.95 -2.74
CA LEU A 80 1.10 -17.02 -3.37
C LEU A 80 0.44 -17.53 -4.67
N GLU A 81 -0.76 -17.06 -4.98
CA GLU A 81 -1.45 -17.43 -6.20
C GLU A 81 -0.79 -16.81 -7.42
N LYS A 82 -0.90 -17.51 -8.55
CA LYS A 82 -0.43 -16.97 -9.83
C LYS A 82 -1.48 -16.00 -10.35
N VAL A 83 -1.16 -14.71 -10.28
CA VAL A 83 -2.06 -13.62 -10.69
C VAL A 83 -1.90 -13.38 -12.20
N PRO A 84 -2.97 -13.51 -13.01
CA PRO A 84 -2.91 -13.18 -14.43
C PRO A 84 -2.65 -11.68 -14.65
N GLN A 85 -1.80 -11.34 -15.61
CA GLN A 85 -1.46 -9.94 -15.93
C GLN A 85 -2.71 -9.08 -16.25
N ALA A 86 -3.71 -9.65 -16.92
CA ALA A 86 -4.95 -8.95 -17.25
C ALA A 86 -5.76 -8.50 -16.02
N GLU A 87 -5.68 -9.23 -14.90
CA GLU A 87 -6.32 -8.80 -13.65
C GLU A 87 -5.52 -7.67 -12.99
N VAL A 88 -4.19 -7.69 -13.08
CA VAL A 88 -3.33 -6.61 -12.58
C VAL A 88 -3.59 -5.30 -13.33
N GLU A 89 -3.74 -5.34 -14.65
CA GLU A 89 -3.99 -4.16 -15.49
C GLU A 89 -5.39 -3.56 -15.27
N ARG A 90 -6.31 -4.34 -14.71
CA ARG A 90 -7.67 -3.90 -14.39
C ARG A 90 -7.78 -3.20 -13.04
N MET A 91 -6.89 -3.54 -12.10
CA MET A 91 -6.85 -2.98 -10.74
C MET A 91 -6.23 -1.59 -10.71
#